data_AF-A0AAD8HS49-F1
#
_entry.id   AF-A0AAD8HS49-F1
#
_cell.length_a   1.000
_cell.length_b   1.000
_cell.length_c   1.000
_cell.angle_alpha   90.00
_cell.angle_beta   90.00
_cell.angle_gamma   90.00
#
_symmetry.space_group_name_H-M   'P 1'
#
loop_
_entity.id
_entity.type
_entity.pdbx_description
1 polymer ?
#
loop_
_entity_poly.entity_id
_entity_poly.type
_entity_poly.pdbx_seq_one_letter_code
_entity_poly.pdbx_strand_id
1 'polypeptide(L)'
;MFWKTAKSSTMEEFNVNMEEIKAISPIAHEYLLKTKPRYWSMAFFCTLTTCDMVTNNLSVCFNSWIVEASMNKNPEDAVDMCYSKSVYMEAYSHLLRPMNGSLYWPHTELPDILPPKTRRMPGRPKKSKKKGAR
;
A
#
# COMPACT_ATOMS: atom_id res chain seq x y z
N MET A 1 14.12 -6.55 -1.65
CA MET A 1 14.12 -8.02 -1.51
C MET A 1 12.74 -8.52 -1.09
N PHE A 2 12.32 -8.48 0.19
CA PHE A 2 11.01 -9.04 0.60
C PHE A 2 9.80 -8.61 -0.23
N TRP A 3 9.55 -7.30 -0.41
CA TRP A 3 8.41 -6.83 -1.20
C TRP A 3 8.50 -7.20 -2.68
N LYS A 4 9.72 -7.33 -3.23
CA LYS A 4 9.96 -7.81 -4.59
C LYS A 4 9.52 -9.28 -4.71
N THR A 5 9.87 -10.09 -3.72
CA THR A 5 9.44 -11.50 -3.62
C THR A 5 7.94 -11.65 -3.40
N ALA A 6 7.34 -10.85 -2.52
CA ALA A 6 5.90 -10.91 -2.23
C ALA A 6 5.04 -10.51 -3.45
N LYS A 7 5.54 -9.59 -4.27
CA LYS A 7 4.89 -9.12 -5.50
C LYS A 7 5.28 -9.91 -6.76
N SER A 8 6.12 -10.95 -6.64
CA SER A 8 6.44 -11.81 -7.79
C SER A 8 5.17 -12.45 -8.32
N SER A 9 4.91 -12.33 -9.61
CA SER A 9 3.73 -12.90 -10.26
C SER A 9 3.94 -14.36 -10.70
N THR A 10 5.20 -14.76 -10.85
CA THR A 10 5.58 -16.10 -11.29
C THR A 10 6.37 -16.84 -10.21
N MET A 11 6.34 -18.17 -10.27
CA MET A 11 7.07 -19.02 -9.33
C MET A 11 8.58 -18.92 -9.53
N GLU A 12 9.02 -18.70 -10.76
CA GLU A 12 10.42 -18.52 -11.14
C GLU A 12 11.00 -17.25 -10.51
N GLU A 13 10.32 -16.11 -10.68
CA GLU A 13 10.70 -14.85 -10.05
C GLU A 13 10.72 -14.97 -8.53
N PHE A 14 9.72 -15.65 -7.95
CA PHE A 14 9.66 -15.89 -6.51
C PHE A 14 10.89 -16.66 -6.02
N ASN A 15 11.27 -17.74 -6.70
CA ASN A 15 12.42 -18.58 -6.34
C ASN A 15 13.73 -17.80 -6.43
N VAL A 16 13.95 -17.05 -7.52
CA VAL A 16 15.14 -16.19 -7.67
C VAL A 16 15.23 -15.18 -6.54
N ASN A 17 14.13 -14.49 -6.24
CA ASN A 17 14.09 -13.49 -5.18
C ASN A 17 14.23 -14.12 -3.77
N MET A 18 13.84 -15.39 -3.57
CA MET A 18 14.07 -16.09 -2.31
C MET A 18 15.52 -16.51 -2.12
N GLU A 19 16.22 -16.95 -3.17
CA GLU A 19 17.65 -17.22 -3.10
C GLU A 19 18.45 -15.93 -2.83
N GLU A 20 18.05 -14.79 -3.41
CA GLU A 20 18.58 -13.47 -3.06
C GLU A 20 18.40 -13.15 -1.56
N ILE A 21 17.25 -13.47 -0.97
CA ILE A 21 17.00 -13.26 0.47
C ILE A 21 17.87 -14.18 1.32
N LYS A 22 18.03 -15.44 0.90
CA LYS A 22 18.85 -16.45 1.59
C LYS A 22 20.32 -16.07 1.62
N ALA A 23 20.83 -15.52 0.52
CA ALA A 23 22.19 -14.99 0.43
C ALA A 23 22.46 -13.86 1.44
N ILE A 24 21.45 -13.02 1.71
CA ILE A 24 21.56 -11.93 2.71
C ILE A 24 21.38 -12.46 4.14
N SER A 25 20.38 -13.31 4.36
CA SER A 25 20.06 -13.84 5.68
C SER A 25 19.33 -15.19 5.58
N PRO A 26 20.00 -16.29 5.91
CA PRO A 26 19.39 -17.63 5.92
C PRO A 26 18.22 -17.72 6.90
N ILE A 27 18.31 -17.02 8.04
CA ILE A 27 17.27 -16.98 9.08
C ILE A 27 15.99 -16.34 8.54
N ALA A 28 16.12 -15.25 7.76
CA ALA A 28 14.96 -14.61 7.14
C ALA A 28 14.29 -15.53 6.11
N HIS A 29 15.09 -16.24 5.32
CA HIS A 29 14.60 -17.22 4.36
C HIS A 29 13.79 -18.33 5.05
N GLU A 30 14.32 -18.93 6.11
CA GLU A 30 13.63 -19.96 6.88
C GLU A 30 12.32 -19.45 7.48
N TYR A 31 12.33 -18.24 8.06
CA TYR A 31 11.14 -17.62 8.64
C TYR A 31 10.01 -17.44 7.61
N LEU A 32 10.36 -16.98 6.40
CA LEU A 32 9.40 -16.73 5.32
C LEU A 32 8.77 -18.03 4.79
N LEU A 33 9.56 -19.09 4.67
CA LEU A 33 9.05 -20.40 4.28
C LEU A 33 8.16 -21.01 5.35
N LYS A 34 8.49 -20.81 6.64
CA LYS A 34 7.64 -21.25 7.76
C LYS A 34 6.25 -20.64 7.72
N THR A 35 6.11 -19.39 7.24
CA THR A 35 4.82 -18.70 7.16
C THR A 35 3.94 -19.15 5.99
N LYS A 36 4.40 -20.11 5.16
CA LYS A 36 3.76 -20.60 3.93
C LYS A 36 3.54 -19.49 2.87
N PRO A 37 4.30 -19.51 1.76
CA PRO A 37 4.22 -18.49 0.70
C PRO A 37 2.82 -18.20 0.14
N ARG A 38 1.93 -19.19 0.17
CA ARG A 38 0.52 -19.07 -0.26
C ARG A 38 -0.27 -17.96 0.45
N TYR A 39 0.15 -17.49 1.62
CA TYR A 39 -0.58 -16.45 2.35
C TYR A 39 -0.08 -15.03 2.10
N TRP A 40 1.07 -14.85 1.46
CA TRP A 40 1.72 -13.55 1.40
C TRP A 40 2.44 -13.25 0.07
N SER A 41 2.58 -14.23 -0.81
CA SER A 41 3.20 -14.07 -2.12
C SER A 41 2.19 -14.24 -3.25
N MET A 42 2.16 -13.26 -4.14
CA MET A 42 1.30 -13.25 -5.32
C MET A 42 1.54 -14.44 -6.25
N ALA A 43 2.77 -14.97 -6.32
CA ALA A 43 3.12 -16.12 -7.16
C ALA A 43 2.30 -17.38 -6.84
N PHE A 44 1.68 -17.42 -5.66
CA PHE A 44 0.87 -18.53 -5.17
C PHE A 44 -0.63 -18.21 -5.12
N PHE A 45 -1.04 -17.01 -5.54
CA PHE A 45 -2.45 -16.61 -5.60
C PHE A 45 -3.08 -17.10 -6.91
N CYS A 46 -4.40 -17.24 -6.92
CA CYS A 46 -5.12 -17.59 -8.14
C CYS A 46 -5.01 -16.43 -9.15
N THR A 47 -4.80 -16.74 -10.43
CA THR A 47 -4.68 -15.74 -11.51
C THR A 47 -5.97 -14.92 -11.72
N LEU A 48 -7.09 -15.37 -11.16
CA LEU A 48 -8.36 -14.66 -11.20
C LEU A 48 -8.46 -13.51 -10.18
N THR A 49 -7.57 -13.48 -9.17
CA THR A 49 -7.54 -12.44 -8.15
C THR A 49 -6.37 -11.49 -8.40
N THR A 50 -6.62 -10.39 -9.10
CA THR A 50 -5.61 -9.37 -9.47
C THR A 50 -5.50 -8.23 -8.44
N CYS A 51 -5.70 -8.52 -7.15
CA CYS A 51 -5.62 -7.50 -6.12
C CYS A 51 -4.17 -7.26 -5.69
N ASP A 52 -3.55 -6.16 -6.15
CA ASP A 52 -2.20 -5.71 -5.74
C ASP A 52 -2.18 -5.01 -4.34
N MET A 53 -3.30 -5.03 -3.59
CA MET A 53 -3.33 -4.43 -2.26
C MET A 53 -2.67 -5.33 -1.21
N VAL A 54 -1.35 -5.19 -1.09
CA VAL A 54 -0.54 -5.69 0.03
C VAL A 54 -0.34 -4.66 1.15
N THR A 55 -1.07 -3.53 1.11
CA THR A 55 -0.89 -2.44 2.07
C THR A 55 -1.70 -2.65 3.35
N ASN A 56 -1.03 -2.49 4.50
CA ASN A 56 -1.62 -2.50 5.85
C ASN A 56 -2.65 -1.36 6.09
N ASN A 57 -2.91 -0.50 5.10
CA ASN A 57 -3.80 0.64 5.28
C ASN A 57 -5.22 0.20 5.65
N LEU A 58 -5.73 -0.87 5.03
CA LEU A 58 -7.04 -1.41 5.35
C LEU A 58 -7.12 -1.92 6.79
N SER A 59 -6.10 -2.65 7.25
CA SER A 59 -6.04 -3.14 8.63
C SER A 59 -5.77 -2.04 9.66
N VAL A 60 -5.04 -0.97 9.31
CA VAL A 60 -4.89 0.20 10.18
C VAL A 60 -6.21 0.94 10.33
N CYS A 61 -6.92 1.20 9.23
CA CYS A 61 -8.25 1.83 9.27
C CYS A 61 -9.24 0.96 10.07
N PHE A 62 -9.28 -0.34 9.81
CA PHE A 62 -10.17 -1.27 10.51
C PHE A 62 -9.89 -1.34 12.02
N ASN A 63 -8.62 -1.41 12.42
CA ASN A 63 -8.25 -1.42 13.83
C ASN A 63 -8.59 -0.09 14.52
N SER A 64 -8.42 1.04 13.82
CA SER A 64 -8.86 2.35 14.34
C SER A 64 -10.38 2.36 14.57
N TRP A 65 -11.13 1.80 13.64
CA TRP A 65 -12.59 1.68 13.72
C TRP A 65 -13.03 0.89 14.96
N ILE A 66 -12.37 -0.24 15.23
CA ILE A 66 -12.62 -1.05 16.43
C ILE A 66 -12.36 -0.26 17.71
N VAL A 67 -11.26 0.51 17.77
CA VAL A 67 -10.91 1.31 18.95
C VAL A 67 -11.95 2.40 19.18
N GLU A 68 -12.35 3.14 18.15
CA GLU A 68 -13.38 4.19 18.27
C GLU A 68 -14.74 3.61 18.71
N ALA A 69 -15.15 2.48 18.13
CA ALA A 69 -16.36 1.77 18.55
C ALA A 69 -16.30 1.29 20.00
N SER A 70 -15.13 0.82 20.47
CA SER A 70 -14.93 0.42 21.87
C SER A 70 -14.99 1.59 22.86
N MET A 71 -14.79 2.81 22.37
CA MET A 71 -14.91 4.06 23.14
C MET A 71 -16.33 4.64 23.09
N ASN A 72 -17.32 3.89 22.55
CA ASN A 72 -18.69 4.37 22.32
C ASN A 72 -18.78 5.63 21.46
N LYS A 73 -17.77 5.88 20.61
CA LYS A 73 -17.81 6.99 19.66
C LYS A 73 -18.38 6.49 18.34
N ASN A 74 -19.12 7.36 17.66
CA ASN A 74 -19.58 7.06 16.31
C ASN A 74 -18.36 7.09 15.40
N PRO A 75 -18.09 5.99 14.69
CA PRO A 75 -16.82 5.90 14.01
C PRO A 75 -16.87 6.60 12.63
N GLU A 76 -18.04 7.12 12.24
CA GLU A 76 -18.21 8.10 11.16
C GLU A 76 -17.55 9.44 11.51
N ASP A 77 -17.48 9.82 12.79
CA ASP A 77 -16.87 11.08 13.25
C ASP A 77 -15.34 11.08 13.07
N ALA A 78 -14.73 9.90 12.94
CA ALA A 78 -13.30 9.73 12.69
C ALA A 78 -12.93 9.79 11.20
N VAL A 79 -13.92 9.79 10.31
CA VAL A 79 -13.72 9.84 8.86
C VAL A 79 -13.71 11.31 8.42
N ASP A 80 -12.67 11.72 7.70
CA ASP A 80 -12.61 13.08 7.17
C ASP A 80 -13.84 13.36 6.27
N MET A 81 -14.40 14.57 6.38
CA MET A 81 -15.57 15.01 5.62
C MET A 81 -15.43 14.77 4.11
N CYS A 82 -14.20 14.81 3.56
CA CYS A 82 -13.94 14.55 2.14
C CYS A 82 -14.33 13.13 1.70
N TYR A 83 -14.46 12.18 2.62
CA TYR A 83 -14.92 10.81 2.36
C TYR A 83 -16.40 10.58 2.69
N SER A 84 -17.14 11.62 3.07
CA SER A 84 -18.57 11.50 3.35
C SER A 84 -19.37 11.19 2.08
N LYS A 85 -20.46 10.43 2.23
CA LYS A 85 -21.34 10.06 1.11
C LYS A 85 -21.91 11.29 0.40
N SER A 86 -22.29 12.32 1.15
CA SER A 86 -22.82 13.57 0.57
C SER A 86 -21.79 14.23 -0.36
N VAL A 87 -20.56 14.44 0.12
CA VAL A 87 -19.47 15.06 -0.66
C VAL A 87 -19.11 14.21 -1.88
N TYR A 88 -19.05 12.88 -1.73
CA TYR A 88 -18.83 11.98 -2.87
C TYR A 88 -19.94 12.13 -3.92
N MET A 89 -21.20 12.05 -3.49
CA MET A 89 -22.35 12.15 -4.41
C MET A 89 -22.42 13.53 -5.05
N GLU A 90 -22.06 14.59 -4.33
CA GLU A 90 -21.97 15.96 -4.86
C GLU A 90 -20.86 16.08 -5.91
N ALA A 91 -19.65 15.59 -5.60
CA ALA A 91 -18.51 15.61 -6.51
C ALA A 91 -18.78 14.88 -7.84
N TYR A 92 -19.53 13.77 -7.79
CA TYR A 92 -19.94 12.99 -8.95
C TYR A 92 -21.39 13.28 -9.43
N SER A 93 -22.07 14.28 -8.85
CA SER A 93 -23.44 14.64 -9.24
C SER A 93 -23.50 15.18 -10.67
N HIS A 94 -22.42 15.82 -11.10
CA HIS A 94 -22.26 16.36 -12.43
C HIS A 94 -21.62 15.32 -13.35
N LEU A 95 -22.13 15.25 -14.58
CA LEU A 95 -21.57 14.39 -15.60
C LEU A 95 -20.10 14.79 -15.84
N LEU A 96 -19.17 13.87 -15.60
CA LEU A 96 -17.79 14.04 -16.02
C LEU A 96 -17.79 14.07 -17.55
N ARG A 97 -17.65 15.28 -18.10
CA ARG A 97 -17.55 15.44 -19.56
C ARG A 97 -16.26 14.76 -20.02
N PRO A 98 -16.29 14.03 -21.14
CA PRO A 98 -15.07 13.52 -21.72
C PRO A 98 -14.13 14.72 -21.95
N MET A 99 -12.93 14.64 -21.38
CA MET A 99 -11.89 15.63 -21.61
C MET A 99 -11.23 15.29 -22.95
N ASN A 100 -11.05 16.29 -23.82
CA ASN A 100 -10.35 16.08 -25.08
C ASN A 100 -8.93 15.56 -24.80
N GLY A 101 -8.34 14.82 -25.74
CA GLY A 101 -6.95 14.36 -25.61
C GLY A 101 -5.95 15.53 -25.52
N SER A 102 -4.75 15.26 -25.03
CA SER A 102 -3.70 16.26 -24.80
C SER A 102 -3.39 17.15 -26.00
N LEU A 103 -3.61 16.63 -27.22
CA LEU A 103 -3.47 17.38 -28.47
C LEU A 103 -4.37 18.63 -28.57
N TYR A 104 -5.53 18.61 -27.91
CA TYR A 104 -6.53 19.68 -27.96
C TYR A 104 -6.53 20.57 -26.72
N TRP A 105 -5.59 20.37 -25.81
CA TRP A 105 -5.49 21.21 -24.62
C TRP A 105 -4.95 22.59 -25.00
N PRO A 106 -5.50 23.68 -24.45
CA PRO A 106 -5.01 25.02 -24.75
C PRO A 106 -3.58 25.18 -24.24
N HIS A 107 -2.70 25.70 -25.08
CA HIS A 107 -1.37 26.13 -24.63
C HIS A 107 -1.53 27.41 -23.80
N THR A 108 -1.14 27.32 -22.53
CA THR A 108 -1.13 28.46 -21.61
C THR A 108 0.25 29.10 -21.58
N GLU A 109 0.34 30.42 -21.41
CA GLU A 109 1.62 31.11 -21.13
C GLU A 109 2.16 30.85 -19.71
N LEU A 110 1.42 30.07 -18.91
CA LEU A 110 1.85 29.67 -17.58
C LEU A 110 3.09 28.76 -17.67
N PRO A 111 4.00 28.83 -16.69
CA PRO A 111 5.15 27.94 -16.64
C PRO A 111 4.70 26.48 -16.54
N ASP A 112 5.47 25.59 -17.17
CA ASP A 112 5.23 24.16 -17.13
C ASP A 112 5.14 23.67 -15.67
N ILE A 113 4.12 22.86 -15.41
CA ILE A 113 3.95 22.22 -14.10
C ILE A 113 5.10 21.23 -13.92
N LEU A 114 6.04 21.57 -13.05
CA LEU A 114 7.14 20.69 -12.72
C LEU A 114 6.62 19.49 -11.93
N PRO A 115 7.21 18.29 -12.11
CA PRO A 115 6.86 17.14 -11.30
C PRO A 115 7.06 17.47 -9.80
N PRO A 116 6.25 16.87 -8.92
CA PRO A 116 6.44 17.05 -7.48
C PRO A 116 7.88 16.75 -7.09
N LYS A 117 8.49 17.64 -6.30
CA LYS A 117 9.84 17.40 -5.77
C LYS A 117 9.80 16.10 -4.95
N THR A 118 10.62 15.12 -5.32
CA THR A 118 10.65 13.84 -4.63
C THR A 118 11.17 14.04 -3.20
N ARG A 119 10.32 13.80 -2.19
CA ARG A 119 10.71 13.84 -0.78
C ARG A 119 11.08 12.43 -0.32
N ARG A 120 12.31 12.24 0.19
CA ARG A 120 12.63 11.03 0.96
C ARG A 120 11.83 11.07 2.27
N MET A 121 10.81 10.22 2.39
CA MET A 121 10.05 10.12 3.63
C MET A 121 10.96 9.63 4.77
N PRO A 122 10.81 10.16 6.00
CA PRO A 122 11.48 9.61 7.17
C PRO A 122 11.22 8.11 7.23
N GLY A 123 12.29 7.32 7.20
CA GLY A 123 12.16 5.86 7.28
C GLY A 123 11.50 5.46 8.60
N ARG A 124 10.91 4.26 8.63
CA ARG A 124 10.32 3.67 9.84
C ARG A 124 11.29 3.83 11.02
N PRO A 125 10.88 4.46 12.15
CA PRO A 125 11.75 4.60 13.31
C PRO A 125 12.30 3.24 13.75
N LYS A 126 13.62 3.14 13.92
CA LYS A 126 14.24 1.92 14.44
C LYS A 126 13.82 1.75 15.90
N LYS A 127 13.16 0.63 16.23
CA LYS A 127 12.93 0.25 17.62
C LYS A 127 14.29 -0.03 18.28
N SER A 128 14.62 0.73 19.32
CA SER A 128 15.73 0.45 20.22
C SER A 128 15.53 -0.93 20.86
N LYS A 129 16.46 -1.86 20.66
CA LYS A 129 16.51 -3.10 21.45
C LYS A 129 17.12 -2.74 22.80
N LYS A 130 16.38 -2.94 23.91
CA LYS A 130 16.96 -2.90 25.26
C LYS A 130 18.06 -3.97 25.32
N LYS A 131 19.33 -3.57 25.50
CA LYS A 131 20.40 -4.50 25.86
C LYS A 131 20.05 -5.05 27.24
N GLY A 132 19.84 -6.36 27.35
CA GLY A 132 19.75 -7.02 28.65
C GLY A 132 21.08 -6.83 29.40
N ALA A 133 20.97 -6.49 30.69
CA ALA A 133 22.12 -6.46 31.58
C ALA A 133 22.77 -7.85 31.64
N ARG A 134 24.10 -7.85 31.61
CA ARG A 134 24.96 -9.04 31.63
C ARG A 134 24.96 -9.68 33.01
#